data_AF-A0A437QGB7-F1
#
_entry.id   AF-A0A437QGB7-F1
#
_cell.length_a   1.000
_cell.length_b   1.000
_cell.length_c   1.000
_cell.angle_alpha   90.00
_cell.angle_beta   90.00
_cell.angle_gamma   90.00
#
_symmetry.space_group_name_H-M   'P 1'
#
loop_
_entity.id
_entity.type
_entity.pdbx_description
1 polymer ?
#
loop_
_entity_poly.entity_id
_entity_poly.type
_entity_poly.pdbx_seq_one_letter_code
_entity_poly.pdbx_strand_id
1 'polypeptide(L)' 'MVGGFECPKGPAIMAMKTWATDAGESADMLRVIGAQIGFEATGEIQVYETEPEQPPKDNPFGYGINFTSYDE' A
#
# COMPACT_ATOMS: atom_id res chain seq x y z
N MET A 1 9.90 17.61 11.91
CA MET A 1 9.92 16.14 11.74
C MET A 1 9.22 15.83 10.43
N VAL A 2 9.78 14.86 9.71
CA VAL A 2 9.62 14.56 8.27
C VAL A 2 8.15 14.35 7.87
N GLY A 3 7.76 14.88 6.69
CA GLY A 3 6.40 14.92 6.16
C GLY A 3 5.66 13.59 6.31
N GLY A 4 4.69 13.57 7.22
CA GLY A 4 3.83 12.42 7.46
C GLY A 4 2.81 12.28 6.36
N PHE A 5 2.59 11.06 5.90
CA PHE A 5 1.41 10.71 5.12
C PHE A 5 0.19 11.01 6.00
N GLU A 6 -0.59 12.03 5.66
CA GLU A 6 -1.88 12.27 6.32
C GLU A 6 -2.89 11.31 5.70
N CYS A 7 -3.16 10.20 6.39
CA CYS A 7 -4.28 9.34 6.02
C CYS A 7 -5.59 10.14 6.19
N PRO A 8 -6.37 10.36 5.12
CA PRO A 8 -7.62 11.08 5.22
C PRO A 8 -8.57 10.35 6.17
N LYS A 9 -9.31 11.10 6.99
CA LYS A 9 -10.30 10.52 7.90
C LYS A 9 -11.51 10.07 7.09
N GLY A 10 -11.89 8.80 7.25
CA GLY A 10 -13.05 8.21 6.59
C GLY A 10 -12.66 7.01 5.72
N PRO A 11 -13.64 6.37 5.04
CA PRO A 11 -13.33 5.32 4.10
C PRO A 11 -12.48 5.89 2.96
N ALA A 12 -11.50 5.12 2.50
CA ALA A 12 -10.66 5.45 1.36
C ALA A 12 -10.15 4.18 0.68
N ILE A 13 -9.76 4.29 -0.59
CA ILE A 13 -8.99 3.29 -1.31
C ILE A 13 -7.51 3.62 -1.15
N MET A 14 -6.72 2.65 -0.69
CA MET A 14 -5.26 2.77 -0.65
C MET A 14 -4.65 1.95 -1.78
N ALA A 15 -3.75 2.56 -2.55
CA ALA A 15 -2.95 1.88 -3.55
C ALA A 15 -1.47 1.96 -3.16
N MET A 16 -0.74 0.86 -3.37
CA MET A 16 0.71 0.82 -3.17
C MET A 16 1.34 -0.16 -4.14
N LYS A 17 2.59 0.09 -4.51
CA LYS A 17 3.41 -0.84 -5.29
C LYS A 17 4.27 -1.63 -4.33
N THR A 18 4.39 -2.93 -4.59
CA THR A 18 5.15 -3.84 -3.73
C THR A 18 6.09 -4.68 -4.56
N TRP A 19 7.29 -4.89 -4.03
CA TRP A 19 8.17 -5.97 -4.45
C TRP A 19 7.94 -7.18 -3.57
N ALA A 20 7.39 -8.24 -4.15
CA ALA A 20 7.03 -9.48 -3.46
C ALA A 20 7.27 -10.69 -4.37
N THR A 21 7.47 -11.87 -3.79
CA THR A 21 7.59 -13.13 -4.55
C THR A 21 6.26 -13.66 -5.04
N ASP A 22 5.17 -13.28 -4.38
CA ASP A 22 3.80 -13.66 -4.73
C ASP A 22 2.77 -12.64 -4.22
N ALA A 23 1.53 -12.78 -4.70
CA ALA A 23 0.44 -11.88 -4.36
C ALA A 23 0.04 -11.92 -2.87
N GLY A 24 0.28 -13.03 -2.16
CA GLY A 24 0.02 -13.15 -0.74
C GLY A 24 0.96 -12.26 0.07
N GLU A 25 2.26 -12.31 -0.23
CA GLU A 25 3.26 -11.44 0.39
C GLU A 25 2.99 -9.96 0.09
N SER A 26 2.55 -9.62 -1.14
CA SER A 26 2.09 -8.26 -1.46
C SER A 26 0.91 -7.81 -0.58
N ALA A 27 -0.09 -8.67 -0.39
CA ALA A 27 -1.28 -8.36 0.41
C ALA A 27 -0.94 -8.20 1.91
N ASP A 28 -0.03 -9.04 2.43
CA ASP A 28 0.41 -8.96 3.82
C ASP A 28 1.23 -7.70 4.08
N MET A 29 2.10 -7.31 3.15
CA MET A 29 2.78 -6.01 3.21
C MET A 29 1.79 -4.85 3.23
N LEU A 30 0.74 -4.90 2.42
CA LEU A 30 -0.30 -3.87 2.41
C LEU A 30 -0.96 -3.74 3.77
N ARG A 31 -1.29 -4.86 4.42
CA ARG A 31 -1.88 -4.85 5.78
C ARG A 31 -0.93 -4.27 6.82
N VAL A 32 0.34 -4.68 6.80
CA VAL A 32 1.33 -4.23 7.78
C VAL A 32 1.64 -2.74 7.61
N ILE A 33 1.91 -2.30 6.38
CA ILE A 33 2.24 -0.90 6.08
C ILE A 33 1.01 -0.01 6.30
N GLY A 34 -0.18 -0.46 5.85
CA GLY A 34 -1.44 0.21 6.11
C GLY A 34 -1.66 0.44 7.61
N ALA A 35 -1.53 -0.60 8.43
CA ALA A 35 -1.69 -0.47 9.88
C ALA A 35 -0.69 0.51 10.51
N GLN A 36 0.57 0.54 10.04
CA GLN A 36 1.58 1.48 10.53
C GLN A 36 1.26 2.95 10.23
N ILE A 37 0.54 3.21 9.13
CA ILE A 37 0.12 4.56 8.72
C ILE A 37 -1.32 4.87 9.13
N GLY A 38 -1.99 4.00 9.89
CA GLY A 38 -3.36 4.21 10.38
C GLY A 38 -4.46 3.90 9.36
N PHE A 39 -4.14 3.12 8.32
CA PHE A 39 -5.11 2.60 7.35
C PHE A 39 -5.45 1.14 7.67
N GLU A 40 -6.72 0.86 7.94
CA GLU A 40 -7.21 -0.50 8.17
C GLU A 40 -7.83 -1.06 6.89
N ALA A 41 -7.22 -2.11 6.33
CA ALA A 41 -7.75 -2.82 5.17
C ALA A 41 -8.93 -3.71 5.59
N THR A 42 -10.15 -3.18 5.45
CA THR A 42 -11.41 -3.85 5.84
C THR A 42 -12.14 -4.53 4.68
N GLY A 43 -11.74 -4.24 3.43
CA GLY A 43 -12.33 -4.76 2.20
C GLY A 43 -11.47 -5.78 1.47
N GLU A 44 -11.85 -6.07 0.22
CA GLU A 44 -11.08 -6.92 -0.69
C GLU A 44 -9.74 -6.26 -1.06
N ILE A 45 -8.66 -7.05 -1.06
CA ILE A 45 -7.36 -6.63 -1.56
C ILE A 45 -7.19 -7.22 -2.96
N GLN A 46 -6.97 -6.36 -3.94
CA GLN A 46 -6.69 -6.75 -5.33
C GLN A 46 -5.20 -6.52 -5.62
N VAL A 47 -4.55 -7.54 -6.18
CA VAL A 47 -3.14 -7.48 -6.56
C VAL A 47 -3.06 -7.60 -8.07
N TYR A 48 -2.36 -6.64 -8.69
CA TYR A 48 -2.13 -6.60 -10.12
C TYR A 48 -0.63 -6.66 -10.37
N GLU A 49 -0.20 -7.62 -11.20
CA GLU A 49 1.17 -7.65 -11.69
C GLU A 49 1.38 -6.49 -12.69
N THR A 50 2.42 -5.69 -12.47
CA THR A 50 2.78 -4.56 -13.33
C THR A 50 4.24 -4.62 -13.68
N GLU A 51 4.63 -3.98 -14.78
CA GLU A 51 6.06 -3.79 -15.05
C GLU A 51 6.73 -3.00 -13.90
N PRO A 52 7.94 -3.39 -13.49
CA PRO A 52 8.62 -2.76 -12.37
C PRO A 52 9.12 -1.36 -12.71
N GLU A 53 8.75 -0.37 -11.90
CA GLU A 53 9.22 1.02 -12.04
C GLU A 53 10.50 1.32 -11.24
N GLN A 54 10.77 0.54 -10.20
CA GLN A 54 11.98 0.63 -9.37
C GLN A 54 12.65 -0.73 -9.37
N PRO A 55 13.99 -0.85 -9.35
CA PRO A 55 14.67 -2.14 -9.32
C PRO A 55 14.25 -2.95 -8.07
N PRO A 56 14.22 -4.29 -8.17
CA PRO A 56 13.97 -5.14 -7.02
C PRO A 56 15.04 -4.89 -5.96
N LYS A 57 14.63 -4.91 -4.70
CA LYS A 57 15.54 -4.82 -3.55
C LYS A 57 15.67 -6.19 -2.91
N ASP A 58 16.73 -6.39 -2.14
CA ASP A 58 16.99 -7.65 -1.43
C ASP A 58 15.88 -8.01 -0.42
N ASN A 59 15.13 -7.02 0.08
CA ASN A 59 14.00 -7.21 0.96
C ASN A 59 12.70 -6.71 0.32
N PRO A 60 11.55 -7.32 0.66
CA PRO A 60 10.23 -6.84 0.26
C PRO A 60 10.06 -5.36 0.61
N PHE A 61 9.59 -4.57 -0.35
CA PHE A 61 9.53 -3.12 -0.21
C PHE A 61 8.24 -2.56 -0.83
N GLY A 62 7.50 -1.79 -0.03
CA GLY A 62 6.34 -1.02 -0.49
C GLY A 62 6.73 0.41 -0.85
N TYR A 63 6.22 0.93 -1.97
CA TYR A 63 6.43 2.31 -2.40
C TYR A 63 5.23 2.89 -3.17
N GLY A 64 5.24 4.20 -3.40
CA GLY A 64 4.19 4.87 -4.17
C GLY A 64 2.81 4.78 -3.51
N ILE A 65 2.76 4.90 -2.18
CA ILE A 65 1.51 4.88 -1.43
C ILE A 65 0.65 6.07 -1.83
N ASN A 66 -0.58 5.80 -2.25
CA ASN A 66 -1.58 6.80 -2.62
C ASN A 66 -2.91 6.49 -1.93
N PHE A 67 -3.63 7.53 -1.56
CA PHE A 67 -4.96 7.45 -0.96
C PHE A 67 -5.98 8.16 -1.84
N THR A 68 -7.11 7.50 -2.08
CA THR A 68 -8.27 8.08 -2.76
C THR A 68 -9.45 7.98 -1.80
N SER A 69 -9.78 9.09 -1.15
CA SER A 69 -10.97 9.20 -0.28
C SER A 69 -12.25 8.94 -1.09
N TYR A 70 -13.30 8.44 -0.44
CA TYR A 70 -14.64 8.35 -1.06
C TYR A 70 -15.41 9.70 -1.02
N ASP A 71 -14.79 10.76 -0.52
CA ASP A 71 -15.33 12.13 -0.56
C ASP A 71 -15.17 12.70 -1.99
N GLU A 72 -16.23 13.28 -2.55
CA GLU A 72 -16.31 13.87 -3.90
C GLU A 72 -15.31 15.02 -4.13
#